data_AF-A0A6N0HPI7-F1
#
_entry.id   AF-A0A6N0HPI7-F1
#
_cell.length_a   1.000
_cell.length_b   1.000
_cell.length_c   1.000
_cell.angle_alpha   90.00
_cell.angle_beta   90.00
_cell.angle_gamma   90.00
#
_symmetry.space_group_name_H-M   'P 1'
#
loop_
_entity.id
_entity.type
_entity.pdbx_description
1 polymer ?
#
loop_
_entity_poly.entity_id
_entity_poly.type
_entity_poly.pdbx_seq_one_letter_code
_entity_poly.pdbx_strand_id
1 'polypeptide(L)' 'MDYIELFAGCGGLSLGLESAEFKLLFVNELSSIASKTYVYMYIIFLMKILTSFLF' A
#
# COMPACT_ATOMS: atom_id res chain seq x y z
N MET A 1 9.82 7.40 9.46
CA MET A 1 10.92 7.64 8.49
C MET A 1 10.41 7.37 7.08
N ASP A 2 10.99 8.02 6.08
CA ASP A 2 10.56 7.86 4.68
C ASP A 2 11.30 6.70 4.00
N TYR A 3 10.63 5.95 3.12
CA TYR A 3 11.24 4.82 2.41
C TYR A 3 10.75 4.64 0.98
N ILE A 4 11.53 3.89 0.20
CA ILE A 4 11.22 3.45 -1.16
C ILE A 4 11.26 1.93 -1.17
N GLU A 5 10.25 1.30 -1.77
CA GLU A 5 10.12 -0.15 -1.84
C GLU A 5 10.32 -0.64 -3.28
N LEU A 6 11.38 -1.43 -3.52
CA LEU A 6 11.80 -1.77 -4.89
C LEU A 6 11.23 -3.09 -5.45
N PHE A 7 10.73 -3.96 -4.58
CA PHE A 7 10.19 -5.28 -4.91
C PHE A 7 8.92 -5.53 -4.11
N ALA A 8 7.93 -4.67 -4.33
CA ALA A 8 6.79 -4.56 -3.42
C ALA A 8 5.85 -5.77 -3.44
N GLY A 9 5.89 -6.57 -4.52
CA GLY A 9 4.96 -7.66 -4.71
C GLY A 9 3.52 -7.17 -4.57
N CYS A 10 2.79 -7.78 -3.65
CA CYS A 10 1.40 -7.42 -3.31
C CYS A 10 1.25 -6.49 -2.08
N GLY A 11 2.35 -5.99 -1.50
CA GLY A 11 2.32 -4.92 -0.49
C GLY A 11 2.33 -5.37 0.98
N GLY A 12 2.77 -6.59 1.26
CA GLY A 12 2.85 -7.10 2.64
C GLY A 12 3.85 -6.36 3.51
N LEU A 13 5.03 -6.01 2.97
CA LEU A 13 6.02 -5.22 3.68
C LEU A 13 5.52 -3.79 3.93
N SER A 14 4.85 -3.20 2.94
CA SER A 14 4.29 -1.85 3.05
C SER A 14 3.30 -1.73 4.22
N LEU A 15 2.43 -2.73 4.41
CA LEU A 15 1.50 -2.79 5.56
C LEU A 15 2.24 -2.84 6.91
N GLY A 16 3.31 -3.62 6.99
CA GLY A 16 4.13 -3.70 8.20
C GLY A 16 4.83 -2.39 8.51
N LEU A 17 5.40 -1.74 7.49
CA LEU A 17 6.09 -0.46 7.63
C LEU A 17 5.12 0.70 7.94
N GLU A 18 3.92 0.70 7.34
CA GLU A 18 2.87 1.67 7.67
C GLU A 18 2.44 1.52 9.14
N SER A 19 2.26 0.29 9.63
CA SER A 19 1.96 0.00 11.04
C SER A 19 3.07 0.42 12.01
N ALA A 20 4.30 0.57 11.50
CA ALA A 20 5.46 1.05 12.24
C ALA A 20 5.74 2.55 12.01
N GLU A 21 4.77 3.31 11.49
CA GLU A 21 4.85 4.75 11.25
C GLU A 21 5.93 5.18 10.22
N PHE A 22 6.25 4.30 9.27
CA PHE A 22 7.04 4.66 8.10
C PHE A 22 6.15 5.21 6.99
N LYS A 23 6.69 6.18 6.25
CA LYS A 23 5.99 6.82 5.14
C LYS A 23 6.57 6.33 3.81
N LEU A 24 5.74 5.66 3.03
CA LEU A 24 6.10 5.23 1.68
C LEU A 24 6.16 6.44 0.75
N LEU A 25 7.30 6.65 0.09
CA LEU A 25 7.47 7.69 -0.94
C LEU A 25 7.27 7.17 -2.35
N PHE A 26 7.76 5.95 -2.61
CA PHE A 26 7.70 5.34 -3.93
C PHE A 26 7.72 3.82 -3.83
N VAL A 27 6.99 3.18 -4.74
CA VAL A 27 6.89 1.74 -4.84
C VAL A 27 7.21 1.33 -6.27
N ASN A 28 8.09 0.34 -6.42
CA ASN A 28 8.39 -0.30 -7.69
C ASN A 28 8.05 -1.78 -7.59
N GLU A 29 7.34 -2.26 -8.61
CA GLU A 29 7.05 -3.67 -8.81
C GLU A 29 6.95 -3.92 -10.31
N LEU A 30 7.67 -4.93 -10.80
CA LEU A 30 7.72 -5.24 -12.22
C LEU A 30 6.50 -6.06 -12.66
N SER A 31 6.01 -6.95 -11.78
CA SER A 31 4.91 -7.84 -12.10
C SER A 31 3.60 -7.09 -12.25
N SER A 32 3.00 -7.16 -13.44
CA SER A 32 1.68 -6.56 -13.72
C SER A 32 0.58 -7.08 -12.80
N ILE A 33 0.65 -8.35 -12.40
CA ILE A 33 -0.36 -8.95 -11.52
C ILE A 33 -0.16 -8.44 -10.09
N ALA A 34 1.08 -8.48 -9.59
CA ALA A 34 1.38 -8.08 -8.22
C ALA A 34 1.12 -6.58 -8.00
N SER A 35 1.56 -5.73 -8.94
CA SER A 35 1.29 -4.29 -8.91
C SER A 35 -0.21 -3.96 -8.94
N LYS A 36 -1.02 -4.66 -9.74
CA LYS A 36 -2.49 -4.48 -9.74
C LYS A 36 -3.10 -4.87 -8.40
N THR A 37 -2.65 -5.99 -7.81
CA THR A 37 -3.11 -6.43 -6.49
C THR A 37 -2.75 -5.39 -5.41
N TYR A 38 -1.52 -4.86 -5.45
CA TYR A 38 -1.06 -3.79 -4.55
C TYR A 38 -1.99 -2.57 -4.61
N VAL A 39 -2.23 -2.04 -5.81
CA VAL A 39 -3.08 -0.85 -6.00
C VAL A 39 -4.53 -1.11 -5.59
N TYR A 40 -5.07 -2.29 -5.92
CA TYR A 40 -6.44 -2.67 -5.56
C TYR A 40 -6.64 -2.74 -4.04
N MET A 41 -5.68 -3.33 -3.31
CA MET A 41 -5.70 -3.36 -1.85
C MET A 41 -5.71 -1.94 -1.27
N TYR A 42 -4.86 -1.06 -1.80
CA TYR A 42 -4.76 0.33 -1.35
C TYR A 42 -6.07 1.11 -1.57
N ILE A 43 -6.72 0.91 -2.71
CA ILE A 43 -8.03 1.54 -3.02
C ILE A 43 -9.11 1.04 -2.07
N ILE A 44 -9.23 -0.27 -1.84
CA ILE A 44 -10.22 -0.82 -0.90
C ILE A 44 -10.00 -0.26 0.50
N PHE A 45 -8.75 -0.16 0.94
CA PHE A 45 -8.42 0.40 2.24
C PHE A 45 -8.86 1.87 2.35
N LEU A 46 -8.56 2.68 1.33
CA LEU A 46 -9.01 4.08 1.25
C LEU A 46 -10.54 4.18 1.26
N MET A 47 -11.23 3.32 0.51
CA MET A 47 -12.70 3.26 0.49
C MET A 47 -13.28 2.92 1.86
N LYS A 48 -12.69 1.95 2.58
CA LYS A 48 -13.10 1.62 3.95
C LYS A 48 -12.96 2.81 4.89
N ILE A 49 -11.84 3.52 4.81
CA ILE A 49 -11.60 4.75 5.58
C ILE A 49 -12.66 5.79 5.26
N LEU A 50 -12.89 6.09 3.97
CA LEU A 50 -13.91 7.04 3.53
C LEU A 50 -15.31 6.67 4.04
N THR A 51 -15.70 5.40 3.97
CA THR A 51 -17.00 4.93 4.47
C THR A 51 -17.12 5.02 6.00
N SER A 52 -16.00 4.95 6.74
CA SER A 52 -16.01 5.12 8.20
C SER A 52 -16.27 6.56 8.65
N PHE A 53 -16.17 7.54 7.74
CA PHE A 53 -16.54 8.93 8.01
C PHE A 53 -17.97 9.27 7.56
N LEU A 54 -18.67 8.35 6.89
CA LEU A 54 -20.02 8.53 6.37
C LEU A 54 -21.12 7.97 7.30
N PHE A 55 -20.74 7.41 8.46
CA PHE A 55 -21.60 6.96 9.55
C PHE A 55 -21.03 7.42 10.90
#